data_AF-A0A7S3EJG0-F1
#
_entry.id   AF-A0A7S3EJG0-F1
#
_cell.length_a   1.000
_cell.length_b   1.000
_cell.length_c   1.000
_cell.angle_alpha   90.00
_cell.angle_beta   90.00
_cell.angle_gamma   90.00
#
_symmetry.space_group_name_H-M   'P 1'
#
loop_
_entity.id
_entity.type
_entity.pdbx_description
1 polymer ?
#
loop_
_entity_poly.entity_id
_entity_poly.type
_entity_poly.pdbx_seq_one_letter_code
_entity_poly.pdbx_strand_id
1 'polypeptide(L)'
;MAEVNEVAPFDPLAVDGNVPKPVNGSTKPDLIATEFVYADGAGSDVKLCGSWANWVPIQMYYEGSGLWTVLTAVPIGEHEFRFIVDGEWKVSTHHPTVGDDLDDTLNNYRKIVRPPPPRERLEKPKGREWDTVKRRRCVLM
;
A
#
# COMPACT_ATOMS: atom_id res chain seq x y z
N MET A 1 22.59 -25.29 10.27
CA MET A 1 23.56 -24.19 10.39
C MET A 1 23.27 -23.25 9.24
N ALA A 2 22.66 -22.09 9.53
CA ALA A 2 22.29 -21.11 8.51
C ALA A 2 23.53 -20.40 7.99
N GLU A 3 23.59 -20.23 6.67
CA GLU A 3 24.66 -19.53 5.97
C GLU A 3 24.48 -18.02 6.20
N VAL A 4 25.48 -17.40 6.82
CA VAL A 4 25.55 -15.96 7.05
C VAL A 4 26.02 -15.30 5.75
N ASN A 5 25.12 -14.59 5.07
CA ASN A 5 25.50 -13.72 3.96
C ASN A 5 26.07 -12.42 4.52
N GLU A 6 27.38 -12.39 4.72
CA GLU A 6 28.14 -11.16 4.97
C GLU A 6 28.13 -10.29 3.70
N VAL A 7 27.52 -9.11 3.79
CA VAL A 7 27.58 -8.10 2.73
C VAL A 7 28.97 -7.47 2.77
N ALA A 8 29.76 -7.68 1.72
CA ALA A 8 31.10 -7.11 1.61
C ALA A 8 31.05 -5.56 1.66
N PRO A 9 32.03 -4.90 2.33
CA PRO A 9 32.09 -3.45 2.37
C PRO A 9 32.39 -2.89 0.96
N PHE A 10 31.71 -1.80 0.61
CA PHE A 10 31.92 -1.07 -0.64
C PHE A 10 33.39 -0.63 -0.75
N ASP A 11 34.10 -1.15 -1.76
CA ASP A 11 35.44 -0.69 -2.12
C ASP A 11 35.33 0.48 -3.12
N PRO A 12 35.70 1.72 -2.75
CA PRO A 12 35.48 2.90 -3.58
C PRO A 12 36.48 3.07 -4.73
N LEU A 13 37.36 2.09 -5.00
CA LEU A 13 38.47 2.25 -5.96
C LEU A 13 38.47 1.29 -7.17
N ALA A 14 37.36 0.62 -7.50
CA ALA A 14 37.27 -0.16 -8.74
C ALA A 14 37.16 0.76 -9.99
N VAL A 15 38.29 1.25 -10.47
CA VAL A 15 38.49 1.87 -11.80
C VAL A 15 38.73 0.76 -12.83
N ASP A 16 37.66 0.23 -13.39
CA ASP A 16 37.68 -0.38 -14.72
C ASP A 16 36.38 -0.01 -15.43
N GLY A 17 36.49 0.46 -16.67
CA GLY A 17 35.50 1.21 -17.44
C GLY A 17 34.31 0.41 -17.94
N ASN A 18 33.82 -0.56 -17.18
CA ASN A 18 32.57 -1.28 -17.46
C ASN A 18 31.57 -1.09 -16.32
N VAL A 19 31.09 0.15 -16.17
CA VAL A 19 29.92 0.43 -15.35
C VAL A 19 28.71 -0.16 -16.09
N PRO A 20 28.01 -1.18 -15.56
CA PRO A 20 26.72 -1.56 -16.11
C PRO A 20 25.83 -0.31 -16.08
N LYS A 21 25.35 0.12 -17.25
CA LYS A 21 24.34 1.19 -17.35
C LYS A 21 23.22 0.85 -16.36
N PRO A 22 22.76 1.80 -15.53
CA PRO A 22 21.70 1.53 -14.58
C PRO A 22 20.50 0.98 -15.35
N VAL A 23 20.20 -0.30 -15.13
CA VAL A 23 18.96 -0.91 -15.60
C VAL A 23 17.84 -0.13 -14.93
N ASN A 24 16.96 0.41 -15.75
CA ASN A 24 15.93 1.36 -15.35
C ASN A 24 15.11 0.82 -14.16
N GLY A 25 15.32 1.39 -12.96
CA GLY A 25 14.60 1.00 -11.75
C GLY A 25 15.17 1.73 -10.54
N SER A 26 14.50 2.79 -10.10
CA SER A 26 14.81 3.50 -8.87
C SER A 26 14.97 2.53 -7.69
N THR A 27 16.10 2.58 -6.98
CA THR A 27 16.40 1.75 -5.79
C THR A 27 15.53 2.08 -4.56
N LYS A 28 14.52 2.93 -4.72
CA LYS A 28 13.56 3.27 -3.67
C LYS A 28 12.34 2.35 -3.79
N PRO A 29 11.90 1.68 -2.70
CA PRO A 29 10.69 0.89 -2.74
C PRO A 29 9.50 1.77 -3.15
N ASP A 30 8.63 1.22 -4.00
CA ASP A 30 7.36 1.84 -4.34
C ASP A 30 6.45 1.80 -3.10
N LEU A 31 6.39 2.92 -2.38
CA LEU A 31 5.56 3.07 -1.20
C LEU A 31 4.19 3.65 -1.59
N ILE A 32 3.11 3.01 -1.12
CA ILE A 32 1.73 3.47 -1.26
C ILE A 32 1.25 3.96 0.10
N ALA A 33 0.77 5.20 0.17
CA ALA A 33 0.09 5.71 1.34
C ALA A 33 -1.18 4.89 1.58
N THR A 34 -1.22 4.20 2.72
CA THR A 34 -2.20 3.16 3.00
C THR A 34 -2.84 3.43 4.36
N GLU A 35 -4.16 3.56 4.36
CA GLU A 35 -4.95 3.76 5.58
C GLU A 35 -5.30 2.42 6.22
N PHE A 36 -4.98 2.24 7.49
CA PHE A 36 -5.44 1.12 8.31
C PHE A 36 -6.45 1.60 9.33
N VAL A 37 -7.43 0.75 9.60
CA VAL A 37 -8.58 1.07 10.45
C VAL A 37 -8.73 -0.02 11.50
N TYR A 38 -8.97 0.34 12.75
CA TYR A 38 -9.40 -0.57 13.80
C TYR A 38 -10.80 -0.15 14.25
N ALA A 39 -11.79 -1.01 14.02
CA ALA A 39 -13.20 -0.70 14.25
C ALA A 39 -13.89 -1.69 15.20
N ASP A 40 -13.12 -2.50 15.94
CA ASP A 40 -13.67 -3.48 16.89
C ASP A 40 -14.00 -2.88 18.27
N GLY A 41 -14.02 -1.54 18.40
CA GLY A 41 -14.52 -0.86 19.60
C GLY A 41 -13.50 -0.59 20.71
N ALA A 42 -12.25 -0.23 20.37
CA ALA A 42 -11.22 0.06 21.38
C ALA A 42 -11.46 1.39 22.11
N GLY A 43 -11.25 1.39 23.43
CA GLY A 43 -11.61 2.51 24.31
C GLY A 43 -10.52 3.54 24.59
N SER A 44 -9.23 3.14 24.60
CA SER A 44 -8.17 4.02 25.14
C SER A 44 -6.93 4.14 24.27
N ASP A 45 -6.32 3.04 23.86
CA ASP A 45 -5.07 3.07 23.09
C ASP A 45 -5.03 2.00 22.01
N VAL A 46 -4.69 2.41 20.79
CA VAL A 46 -4.50 1.49 19.66
C VAL A 46 -3.22 1.84 18.91
N LYS A 47 -2.37 0.84 18.70
CA LYS A 47 -1.17 0.92 17.87
C LYS A 47 -1.21 -0.12 16.77
N LEU A 48 -0.69 0.23 15.60
CA LEU A 48 -0.49 -0.67 14.47
C LEU A 48 0.95 -1.18 14.47
N CYS A 49 1.15 -2.48 14.33
CA CYS A 49 2.47 -3.09 14.11
C CYS A 49 2.41 -3.93 12.84
N GLY A 50 3.33 -3.70 11.91
CA GLY A 50 3.34 -4.42 10.64
C GLY A 50 4.73 -4.78 10.17
N SER A 51 4.79 -5.78 9.28
CA SER A 51 6.03 -6.27 8.66
C SER A 51 6.88 -5.17 8.01
N TRP A 52 6.26 -4.16 7.38
CA TRP A 52 6.97 -3.05 6.74
C TRP A 52 7.65 -2.08 7.73
N ALA A 53 7.23 -2.11 9.00
CA ALA A 53 7.75 -1.26 10.06
C ALA A 53 8.60 -2.05 11.07
N ASN A 54 9.05 -3.26 10.70
CA ASN A 54 9.75 -4.18 11.61
C ASN A 54 8.98 -4.43 12.92
N TRP A 55 7.64 -4.45 12.84
CA TRP A 55 6.75 -4.59 13.99
C TRP A 55 6.93 -3.51 15.08
N VAL A 56 7.57 -2.38 14.75
CA VAL A 56 7.64 -1.22 15.65
C VAL A 56 6.25 -0.59 15.73
N PRO A 57 5.71 -0.34 16.94
CA PRO A 57 4.36 0.20 17.10
C PRO A 57 4.22 1.62 16.52
N ILE A 58 3.16 1.82 15.73
CA ILE A 58 2.75 3.11 15.18
C ILE A 58 1.45 3.52 15.85
N GLN A 59 1.42 4.68 16.50
CA GLN A 59 0.22 5.18 17.18
C GLN A 59 -0.91 5.47 16.17
N MET A 60 -2.12 5.00 16.46
CA MET A 60 -3.32 5.34 15.69
C MET A 60 -4.05 6.55 16.26
N TYR A 61 -4.81 7.24 15.40
CA TYR A 61 -5.67 8.38 15.75
C TYR A 61 -7.07 7.88 16.09
N TYR A 62 -7.65 8.42 17.16
CA TYR A 62 -9.03 8.12 17.55
C TYR A 62 -9.99 9.00 16.76
N GLU A 63 -10.86 8.35 15.96
CA GLU A 63 -11.90 9.03 15.17
C GLU A 63 -13.23 9.16 15.93
N GLY A 64 -13.38 8.46 17.07
CA GLY A 64 -14.61 8.42 17.86
C GLY A 64 -15.35 7.08 17.78
N SER A 65 -16.21 6.81 18.76
CA SER A 65 -17.06 5.60 18.81
C SER A 65 -16.29 4.27 18.65
N GLY A 66 -15.07 4.20 19.20
CA GLY A 66 -14.23 3.01 19.11
C GLY A 66 -13.54 2.78 17.75
N LEU A 67 -13.58 3.77 16.85
CA LEU A 67 -12.89 3.78 15.57
C LEU A 67 -11.51 4.43 15.69
N TRP A 68 -10.51 3.76 15.15
CA TRP A 68 -9.12 4.24 15.11
C TRP A 68 -8.56 4.12 13.69
N THR A 69 -7.76 5.11 13.27
CA THR A 69 -7.19 5.17 11.92
C THR A 69 -5.71 5.51 11.93
N VAL A 70 -4.97 5.07 10.92
CA VAL A 70 -3.59 5.53 10.67
C VAL A 70 -3.28 5.48 9.18
N LEU A 71 -2.61 6.51 8.68
CA LEU A 71 -2.07 6.54 7.33
C LEU A 71 -0.56 6.29 7.39
N THR A 72 -0.09 5.20 6.77
CA THR A 72 1.34 4.86 6.72
C THR A 72 1.78 4.50 5.30
N ALA A 73 3.05 4.74 4.99
CA ALA A 73 3.65 4.35 3.73
C ALA A 73 4.01 2.86 3.78
N VAL A 74 3.43 2.06 2.89
CA VAL A 74 3.66 0.61 2.83
C VAL A 74 4.22 0.24 1.45
N PRO A 75 5.26 -0.60 1.36
CA PRO A 75 5.73 -1.13 0.09
C PRO A 75 4.62 -1.87 -0.68
N ILE A 76 4.74 -1.91 -2.01
CA ILE A 76 3.94 -2.83 -2.82
C ILE A 76 4.31 -4.27 -2.45
N GLY A 77 3.31 -5.12 -2.21
CA GLY A 77 3.53 -6.49 -1.77
C GLY A 77 2.43 -6.99 -0.83
N GLU A 78 2.66 -8.16 -0.26
CA GLU A 78 1.83 -8.73 0.80
C GLU A 78 2.46 -8.42 2.15
N HIS A 79 1.65 -7.91 3.07
CA HIS A 79 2.11 -7.44 4.36
C HIS A 79 1.21 -7.95 5.47
N GLU A 80 1.84 -8.57 6.47
CA GLU A 80 1.19 -8.94 7.71
C GLU A 80 1.26 -7.81 8.74
N PHE A 81 0.25 -7.75 9.59
CA PHE A 81 0.14 -6.80 10.69
C PHE A 81 -0.77 -7.31 11.83
N ARG A 82 -0.60 -6.72 13.01
CA ARG A 82 -1.47 -6.87 14.18
C ARG A 82 -1.64 -5.51 14.85
N PHE A 83 -2.65 -5.40 15.70
CA PHE A 83 -2.89 -4.24 16.54
C PHE A 83 -2.41 -4.54 17.96
N ILE A 84 -1.96 -3.50 18.66
CA ILE A 84 -1.83 -3.50 20.12
C ILE A 84 -2.96 -2.62 20.63
N VAL A 85 -3.89 -3.21 21.38
CA VAL A 85 -5.05 -2.52 21.95
C VAL A 85 -4.96 -2.61 23.46
N ASP A 86 -4.84 -1.46 24.11
CA ASP A 86 -4.67 -1.37 25.57
C ASP A 86 -3.53 -2.28 26.11
N GLY A 87 -2.48 -2.48 25.31
CA GLY A 87 -1.32 -3.31 25.64
C GLY A 87 -1.39 -4.77 25.19
N GLU A 88 -2.52 -5.22 24.63
CA GLU A 88 -2.72 -6.60 24.17
C GLU A 88 -2.64 -6.73 22.65
N TRP A 89 -2.00 -7.78 22.16
CA TRP A 89 -2.00 -8.11 20.74
C TRP A 89 -3.38 -8.56 20.28
N LYS A 90 -3.92 -7.90 19.25
CA LYS A 90 -5.23 -8.22 18.68
C LYS A 90 -5.18 -8.26 17.16
N VAL A 91 -5.98 -9.17 16.63
CA VAL A 91 -6.32 -9.27 15.21
C VAL A 91 -7.70 -8.64 15.05
N SER A 92 -7.86 -7.75 14.08
CA SER A 92 -9.14 -7.10 13.81
C SER A 92 -10.04 -8.00 12.97
N THR A 93 -11.34 -8.00 13.28
CA THR A 93 -12.34 -8.75 12.49
C THR A 93 -12.68 -8.07 11.15
N HIS A 94 -12.26 -6.81 10.99
CA HIS A 94 -12.50 -6.00 9.79
C HIS A 94 -11.39 -6.11 8.73
N HIS A 95 -10.36 -6.91 8.99
CA HIS A 95 -9.27 -7.17 8.05
C HIS A 95 -9.13 -8.67 7.81
N PRO A 96 -8.72 -9.09 6.60
CA PRO A 96 -8.52 -10.49 6.32
C PRO A 96 -7.33 -11.03 7.13
N THR A 97 -7.35 -12.32 7.44
CA THR A 97 -6.38 -12.98 8.32
C THR A 97 -5.56 -14.05 7.61
N VAL A 98 -4.37 -14.33 8.13
CA VAL A 98 -3.45 -15.38 7.69
C VAL A 98 -2.84 -16.05 8.92
N GLY A 99 -2.47 -17.33 8.81
CA GLY A 99 -1.94 -18.12 9.92
C GLY A 99 -3.01 -18.86 10.71
N ASP A 100 -2.62 -19.42 11.85
CA ASP A 100 -3.45 -20.19 12.78
C ASP A 100 -3.38 -19.58 14.19
N ASP A 101 -4.53 -19.54 14.87
CA ASP A 101 -4.68 -19.06 16.24
C ASP A 101 -4.01 -20.00 17.24
N LEU A 102 -4.03 -21.32 16.96
CA LEU A 102 -3.46 -22.34 17.84
C LEU A 102 -1.93 -22.24 17.97
N ASP A 103 -1.27 -21.71 16.94
CA ASP A 103 0.19 -21.59 16.86
C ASP A 103 0.68 -20.16 17.15
N ASP A 104 -0.19 -19.25 17.61
CA ASP A 104 0.09 -17.80 17.76
C ASP A 104 0.66 -17.15 16.48
N THR A 105 0.29 -17.69 15.32
CA THR A 105 0.71 -17.16 14.00
C THR A 105 -0.39 -16.32 13.34
N LEU A 106 -1.58 -16.24 13.95
CA LEU A 106 -2.72 -15.51 13.39
C LEU A 106 -2.44 -14.02 13.25
N ASN A 107 -2.35 -13.51 12.04
CA ASN A 107 -2.13 -12.09 11.73
C ASN A 107 -3.26 -11.58 10.84
N ASN A 108 -3.49 -10.26 10.83
CA ASN A 108 -4.14 -9.65 9.68
C ASN A 108 -3.14 -9.53 8.52
N TYR A 109 -3.63 -9.53 7.27
CA TYR A 109 -2.79 -9.28 6.11
C TYR A 109 -3.41 -8.27 5.15
N ARG A 110 -2.58 -7.63 4.33
CA ARG A 110 -3.01 -6.74 3.27
C ARG A 110 -2.08 -6.83 2.06
N LYS A 111 -2.69 -6.95 0.88
CA LYS A 111 -1.99 -6.86 -0.39
C LYS A 111 -2.02 -5.42 -0.91
N ILE A 112 -0.85 -4.80 -0.99
CA ILE A 112 -0.64 -3.47 -1.51
C ILE A 112 -0.28 -3.59 -2.99
N VAL A 113 -1.14 -3.03 -3.84
CA VAL A 113 -0.92 -2.97 -5.29
C VAL A 113 -0.89 -1.52 -5.73
N ARG A 114 -0.12 -1.23 -6.79
CA ARG A 114 -0.16 0.09 -7.41
C ARG A 114 -1.59 0.35 -7.89
N PRO A 115 -2.21 1.48 -7.51
CA PRO A 115 -3.47 1.85 -8.11
C PRO A 115 -3.27 1.99 -9.63
N PRO A 116 -4.22 1.57 -10.46
CA PRO A 116 -4.12 1.84 -11.88
C PRO A 116 -3.96 3.35 -12.05
N PRO A 117 -3.12 3.82 -12.99
CA PRO A 117 -3.06 5.23 -13.29
C PRO A 117 -4.48 5.71 -13.55
N PRO A 118 -4.86 6.91 -13.08
CA PRO A 118 -6.15 7.49 -13.44
C PRO A 118 -6.30 7.31 -14.95
N ARG A 119 -7.38 6.66 -15.40
CA ARG A 119 -7.64 6.51 -16.83
C ARG A 119 -7.50 7.90 -17.40
N GLU A 120 -6.51 8.11 -18.25
CA GLU A 120 -6.26 9.37 -18.90
C GLU A 120 -7.64 9.84 -19.38
N ARG A 121 -8.13 10.94 -18.79
CA ARG A 121 -9.44 11.49 -19.11
C ARG A 121 -9.43 11.58 -20.60
N LEU A 122 -10.18 10.70 -21.29
CA LEU A 122 -10.19 10.61 -22.75
C LEU A 122 -10.14 12.03 -23.26
N GLU A 123 -8.96 12.46 -23.71
CA GLU A 123 -8.86 13.79 -24.28
C GLU A 123 -9.80 13.69 -25.45
N LYS A 124 -10.89 14.47 -25.43
CA LYS A 124 -11.84 14.50 -26.54
C LYS A 124 -10.96 14.67 -27.78
N PRO A 125 -10.99 13.75 -28.75
CA PRO A 125 -10.08 13.83 -29.88
C PRO A 125 -10.15 15.24 -30.46
N LYS A 126 -9.05 15.99 -30.37
CA LYS A 126 -8.91 17.29 -31.02
C LYS A 126 -9.07 17.02 -32.50
N GLY A 127 -10.20 17.46 -33.06
CA GLY A 127 -10.48 17.34 -34.49
C GLY A 127 -11.07 15.99 -34.89
N ARG A 128 -12.35 15.79 -34.59
CA ARG A 128 -13.27 15.31 -35.63
C ARG A 128 -14.46 16.24 -35.62
N GLU A 129 -14.76 16.78 -36.78
CA GLU A 129 -15.77 17.77 -37.15
C GLU A 129 -17.19 17.18 -36.97
N TRP A 130 -18.10 17.88 -36.28
CA TRP A 130 -19.49 17.44 -35.99
C TRP A 130 -20.53 18.21 -36.83
N ASP A 131 -20.13 18.78 -37.96
CA ASP A 131 -20.95 19.74 -38.72
C ASP A 131 -21.70 19.17 -39.94
N THR A 132 -22.11 17.90 -39.94
CA THR A 132 -22.93 17.36 -41.06
C THR A 132 -24.11 16.47 -40.68
N VAL A 133 -24.65 16.61 -39.46
CA VAL A 133 -25.96 16.01 -39.11
C VAL A 133 -26.90 17.03 -38.45
N LYS A 134 -26.96 18.25 -39.01
CA LYS A 134 -28.02 19.23 -38.67
C LYS A 134 -28.70 19.84 -39.90
N ARG A 135 -28.96 19.06 -40.95
CA ARG A 135 -29.86 19.48 -42.05
C ARG A 135 -30.66 18.34 -42.68
N ARG A 136 -31.61 17.78 -41.93
CA ARG A 136 -32.88 17.22 -42.48
C ARG A 136 -33.97 17.48 -41.44
N ARG A 137 -34.42 18.74 -41.33
CA ARG A 137 -35.64 19.30 -41.96
C ARG A 137 -36.91 18.63 -41.44
N CYS A 138 -37.59 19.35 -40.54
CA CYS A 138 -39.01 19.20 -40.25
C CYS A 138 -39.82 19.11 -41.56
N VAL A 139 -40.71 18.13 -41.65
CA VAL A 139 -42.00 18.29 -42.34
C VAL A 139 -43.04 17.60 -41.47
N LEU A 140 -44.00 18.41 -41.02
CA LEU A 140 -45.25 18.03 -40.37
C LEU A 140 -46.25 17.69 -41.48
N MET A 141 -46.94 16.54 -41.39
CA MET A 141 -48.28 16.30 -41.94
C MET A 141 -48.97 15.24 -41.10
#